data_AF-A0A644ZWF6-F1
#
_entry.id   AF-A0A644ZWF6-F1
#
_cell.length_a   1.000
_cell.length_b   1.000
_cell.length_c   1.000
_cell.angle_alpha   90.00
_cell.angle_beta   90.00
_cell.angle_gamma   90.00
#
_symmetry.space_group_name_H-M   'P 1'
#
loop_
_entity.id
_entity.type
_entity.pdbx_description
1 polymer ?
#
loop_
_entity_poly.entity_id
_entity_poly.type
_entity_poly.pdbx_seq_one_letter_code
_entity_poly.pdbx_strand_id
1 'polypeptide(L)'
;MKPMAGGALEDGDLALRYILKNDCVTTAIPGMATVEEVKINAGAAMKQGTFSDCDMEKAEKIAGELGETFCRRCGYCAPCPQKIDIPTMFVFSSYKERYNLAQWAEERYSTMAFTAKDCVQCGVCEKKCPYDLPIRNMLLQVRKTFNE
;
A
#
# COMPACT_ATOMS: atom_id res chain seq x y z
N MET A 1 -13.12 8.92 -5.02
CA MET A 1 -12.28 9.23 -3.82
C MET A 1 -11.65 7.94 -3.36
N LYS A 2 -10.52 7.98 -2.64
CA LYS A 2 -9.81 6.75 -2.24
C LYS A 2 -10.44 6.20 -0.95
N PRO A 3 -10.98 4.97 -0.94
CA PRO A 3 -11.39 4.30 0.29
C PRO A 3 -10.18 4.06 1.21
N MET A 4 -10.41 3.49 2.39
CA MET A 4 -9.41 3.32 3.45
C MET A 4 -8.08 2.77 2.93
N ALA A 5 -6.97 3.42 3.32
CA ALA A 5 -5.61 3.09 2.87
C ALA A 5 -5.41 2.99 1.35
N GLY A 6 -6.13 3.83 0.57
CA GLY A 6 -6.01 3.79 -0.88
C GLY A 6 -6.73 2.63 -1.54
N GLY A 7 -7.69 2.03 -0.84
CA GLY A 7 -8.40 0.81 -1.27
C GLY A 7 -7.73 -0.50 -0.86
N ALA A 8 -6.64 -0.43 -0.07
CA ALA A 8 -6.04 -1.64 0.51
C ALA A 8 -6.87 -2.23 1.66
N LEU A 9 -7.77 -1.44 2.26
CA LEU A 9 -8.68 -1.90 3.31
C LEU A 9 -10.11 -1.75 2.81
N GLU A 10 -10.78 -2.87 2.58
CA GLU A 10 -12.15 -2.92 2.07
C GLU A 10 -13.19 -2.86 3.19
N ASP A 11 -12.88 -3.43 4.36
CA ASP A 11 -13.75 -3.37 5.54
C ASP A 11 -13.50 -2.09 6.36
N GLY A 12 -14.20 -1.02 5.98
CA GLY A 12 -14.10 0.27 6.65
C GLY A 12 -14.61 0.28 8.10
N ASP A 13 -15.62 -0.54 8.45
CA ASP A 13 -16.15 -0.63 9.81
C ASP A 13 -15.11 -1.23 10.75
N LEU A 14 -14.54 -2.37 10.34
CA LEU A 14 -13.50 -3.06 11.09
C LEU A 14 -12.24 -2.20 11.23
N ALA A 15 -11.76 -1.61 10.12
CA ALA A 15 -10.56 -0.79 10.11
C ALA A 15 -10.69 0.42 11.06
N LEU A 16 -11.83 1.11 11.04
CA LEU A 16 -12.04 2.27 11.90
C LEU A 16 -12.21 1.88 13.37
N ARG A 17 -12.95 0.80 13.68
CA ARG A 17 -13.06 0.30 15.06
C ARG A 17 -11.72 -0.21 15.60
N TYR A 18 -10.87 -0.79 14.76
CA TYR A 18 -9.50 -1.18 15.13
C TYR A 18 -8.62 0.03 15.50
N ILE A 19 -8.78 1.16 14.82
CA ILE A 19 -8.07 2.39 15.17
C ILE A 19 -8.63 2.97 16.48
N LEU A 20 -9.96 3.05 16.59
CA LEU A 20 -10.65 3.70 17.70
C LEU A 20 -10.65 2.91 19.01
N LYS A 21 -10.26 1.63 19.00
CA LYS A 21 -10.03 0.87 20.25
C LYS A 21 -8.76 1.31 20.99
N ASN A 22 -7.85 2.03 20.32
CA ASN A 22 -6.63 2.52 20.93
C ASN A 22 -6.90 3.84 21.67
N ASP A 23 -6.84 3.82 22.99
CA ASP A 23 -7.10 4.98 23.84
C ASP A 23 -6.11 6.14 23.61
N CYS A 24 -4.96 5.89 22.97
CA CYS A 24 -4.02 6.94 22.58
C CYS A 24 -4.44 7.70 21.30
N VAL A 25 -5.50 7.26 20.61
CA VAL A 25 -5.99 7.92 19.39
C VAL A 25 -7.16 8.84 19.74
N THR A 26 -6.97 10.15 19.56
CA THR A 26 -8.02 11.15 19.84
C THR A 26 -8.90 11.46 18.63
N THR A 27 -8.42 11.21 17.42
CA THR A 27 -9.14 11.57 16.18
C THR A 27 -8.72 10.64 15.05
N ALA A 28 -9.71 10.13 14.32
CA ALA A 28 -9.50 9.38 13.09
C ALA A 28 -10.06 10.17 11.89
N ILE A 29 -9.33 10.20 10.78
CA ILE A 29 -9.71 10.91 9.55
C ILE A 29 -9.87 9.88 8.42
N PRO A 30 -10.99 9.14 8.36
CA PRO A 30 -11.17 8.13 7.33
C PRO A 30 -11.39 8.76 5.95
N GLY A 31 -10.96 8.07 4.90
CA GLY A 31 -11.31 8.42 3.52
C GLY A 31 -12.69 7.87 3.15
N MET A 32 -13.41 8.55 2.25
CA MET A 32 -14.72 8.11 1.76
C MET A 32 -15.03 8.70 0.38
N ALA A 33 -15.68 7.95 -0.51
CA ALA A 33 -16.04 8.37 -1.86
C ALA A 33 -17.55 8.41 -2.11
N THR A 34 -18.31 7.67 -1.31
CA THR A 34 -19.75 7.49 -1.45
C THR A 34 -20.45 7.85 -0.15
N VAL A 35 -21.76 8.13 -0.22
CA VAL A 35 -22.57 8.40 0.99
C VAL A 35 -22.64 7.16 1.88
N GLU A 36 -22.60 5.97 1.29
CA GLU A 36 -22.59 4.69 1.98
C GLU A 36 -21.33 4.53 2.84
N GLU A 37 -20.15 4.89 2.31
CA GLU A 37 -18.91 4.91 3.09
C GLU A 37 -18.95 5.92 4.24
N VAL A 38 -19.61 7.08 4.07
CA VAL A 38 -19.83 8.05 5.17
C VAL A 38 -20.63 7.39 6.29
N LYS A 39 -21.72 6.68 5.95
CA LYS A 39 -22.58 5.98 6.92
C LYS A 39 -21.81 4.87 7.65
N ILE A 40 -20.99 4.10 6.92
CA ILE A 40 -20.12 3.06 7.51
C ILE A 40 -19.15 3.68 8.51
N ASN A 41 -18.41 4.72 8.09
CA ASN A 41 -17.43 5.39 8.93
C ASN A 41 -18.07 6.01 10.20
N ALA A 42 -19.21 6.70 10.05
CA ALA A 42 -19.93 7.27 11.19
C ALA A 42 -20.47 6.18 12.13
N GLY A 43 -21.04 5.10 11.57
CA GLY A 43 -21.56 3.97 12.34
C GLY A 43 -20.47 3.25 13.13
N ALA A 44 -19.30 3.06 12.55
CA ALA A 44 -18.14 2.48 13.23
C ALA A 44 -17.66 3.33 14.42
N ALA A 45 -17.63 4.65 14.28
CA ALA A 45 -17.32 5.57 15.38
C ALA A 45 -18.36 5.51 16.51
N MET A 46 -19.65 5.36 16.19
CA MET A 46 -20.71 5.21 17.19
C MET A 46 -20.63 3.88 17.96
N LYS A 47 -19.95 2.87 17.42
CA LYS A 47 -19.72 1.56 18.06
C LYS A 47 -18.41 1.52 18.86
N GLN A 48 -17.81 2.65 19.22
CA GLN A 48 -16.57 2.66 20.00
C GLN A 48 -16.70 1.83 21.29
N GLY A 49 -15.66 1.09 21.65
CA GLY A 49 -15.65 0.18 22.81
C GLY A 49 -16.23 -1.22 22.55
N THR A 50 -16.74 -1.51 21.35
CA THR A 50 -17.30 -2.84 21.02
C THR A 50 -16.33 -3.78 20.31
N PHE A 51 -15.04 -3.43 20.16
CA PHE A 51 -14.07 -4.22 19.39
C PHE A 51 -13.80 -5.56 20.09
N SER A 52 -14.09 -6.67 19.42
CA SER A 52 -14.03 -8.02 20.00
C SER A 52 -12.79 -8.81 19.54
N ASP A 53 -12.55 -9.97 20.17
CA ASP A 53 -11.50 -10.90 19.73
C ASP A 53 -11.77 -11.44 18.31
N CYS A 54 -13.03 -11.67 17.94
CA CYS A 54 -13.40 -12.06 16.58
C CYS A 54 -13.08 -10.95 15.55
N ASP A 55 -13.24 -9.68 15.95
CA ASP A 55 -12.81 -8.55 15.11
C ASP A 55 -11.27 -8.53 14.99
N MET A 56 -10.55 -8.89 16.05
CA MET A 56 -9.08 -9.02 16.02
C MET A 56 -8.62 -10.11 15.05
N GLU A 57 -9.21 -11.30 15.10
CA GLU A 57 -8.88 -12.40 14.18
C GLU A 57 -9.06 -12.00 12.71
N LYS A 58 -10.15 -11.26 12.40
CA LYS A 58 -10.37 -10.73 11.05
C LYS A 58 -9.29 -9.71 10.66
N ALA A 59 -8.95 -8.80 11.56
CA ALA A 59 -7.94 -7.78 11.31
C ALA A 59 -6.55 -8.41 11.10
N GLU A 60 -6.18 -9.43 11.88
CA GLU A 60 -4.95 -10.21 11.70
C GLU A 60 -4.91 -10.95 10.37
N LYS A 61 -6.03 -11.55 9.97
CA LYS A 61 -6.14 -12.20 8.65
C LYS A 61 -5.90 -11.20 7.52
N ILE A 62 -6.56 -10.04 7.56
CA ILE A 62 -6.36 -8.97 6.57
C ILE A 62 -4.91 -8.49 6.57
N ALA A 63 -4.31 -8.29 7.75
CA ALA A 63 -2.92 -7.89 7.86
C ALA A 63 -1.96 -8.92 7.25
N GLY A 64 -2.21 -10.21 7.47
CA GLY A 64 -1.45 -11.31 6.86
C GLY A 64 -1.55 -11.34 5.33
N GLU A 65 -2.74 -11.07 4.78
CA GLU A 65 -2.97 -10.98 3.33
C GLU A 65 -2.27 -9.76 2.69
N LEU A 66 -2.21 -8.64 3.40
CA LEU A 66 -1.48 -7.44 2.96
C LEU A 66 0.04 -7.64 2.94
N GLY A 67 0.54 -8.52 3.80
CA GLY A 67 1.94 -8.87 3.92
C GLY A 67 2.82 -7.77 4.50
N GLU A 68 4.11 -8.07 4.66
CA GLU A 68 5.07 -7.16 5.30
C GLU A 68 5.88 -6.32 4.28
N THR A 69 5.77 -6.64 3.00
CA THR A 69 6.61 -6.08 1.93
C THR A 69 6.01 -4.81 1.33
N PHE A 70 5.90 -3.76 2.14
CA PHE A 70 5.36 -2.46 1.72
C PHE A 70 6.44 -1.37 1.62
N CYS A 71 6.64 -0.83 0.42
CA CYS A 71 7.54 0.31 0.22
C CYS A 71 6.92 1.61 0.76
N ARG A 72 7.60 2.24 1.71
CA ARG A 72 7.18 3.52 2.32
C ARG A 72 7.63 4.76 1.53
N ARG A 73 8.27 4.56 0.38
CA ARG A 73 8.67 5.64 -0.56
C ARG A 73 9.55 6.72 0.07
N CYS A 74 10.40 6.34 1.03
CA CYS A 74 11.33 7.27 1.67
C CYS A 74 12.50 7.72 0.77
N GLY A 75 12.74 7.02 -0.33
CA GLY A 75 13.81 7.36 -1.29
C GLY A 75 15.21 6.91 -0.88
N TYR A 76 15.43 6.31 0.28
CA TYR A 76 16.78 5.93 0.75
C TYR A 76 17.50 4.89 -0.11
N CYS A 77 16.77 4.12 -0.92
CA CYS A 77 17.39 3.21 -1.89
C CYS A 77 18.15 3.94 -3.02
N ALA A 78 17.93 5.24 -3.21
CA ALA A 78 18.57 6.04 -4.24
C ALA A 78 20.03 6.45 -3.88
N PRO A 79 20.85 6.84 -4.88
CA PRO A 79 20.64 6.57 -6.30
C PRO A 79 20.79 5.08 -6.61
N CYS A 80 20.01 4.58 -7.56
CA CYS A 80 20.21 3.26 -8.16
C CYS A 80 21.35 3.37 -9.21
N PRO A 81 22.33 2.45 -9.24
CA PRO A 81 23.37 2.45 -10.27
C PRO A 81 22.82 2.33 -11.71
N GLN A 82 21.64 1.69 -11.86
CA GLN A 82 20.92 1.55 -13.12
C GLN A 82 19.95 2.71 -13.38
N LYS A 83 20.00 3.78 -12.57
CA LYS A 83 19.16 4.99 -12.67
C LYS A 83 17.65 4.76 -12.52
N ILE A 84 17.24 3.56 -12.10
CA ILE A 84 15.84 3.22 -11.81
C ILE A 84 15.33 4.05 -10.63
N ASP A 85 14.20 4.71 -10.80
CA ASP A 85 13.42 5.29 -9.71
C ASP A 85 12.59 4.20 -9.01
N ILE A 86 13.24 3.50 -8.09
CA ILE A 86 12.68 2.32 -7.39
C ILE A 86 11.36 2.64 -6.67
N PRO A 87 11.24 3.72 -5.86
CA PRO A 87 9.96 4.07 -5.25
C PRO A 87 8.83 4.24 -6.25
N THR A 88 9.10 4.90 -7.39
CA THR A 88 8.10 5.14 -8.44
C THR A 88 7.65 3.84 -9.11
N MET A 89 8.57 2.89 -9.34
CA MET A 89 8.21 1.55 -9.86
C MET A 89 7.16 0.86 -8.99
N PHE A 90 7.32 0.89 -7.66
CA PHE A 90 6.38 0.28 -6.72
C PHE A 90 5.04 1.01 -6.65
N VAL A 91 5.06 2.35 -6.80
CA VAL A 91 3.81 3.14 -6.90
C VAL A 91 3.03 2.77 -8.14
N PHE A 92 3.68 2.68 -9.29
CA PHE A 92 3.00 2.36 -10.55
C PHE A 92 2.42 0.94 -10.52
N SER A 93 3.17 -0.05 -10.01
CA SER A 93 2.63 -1.41 -9.80
C SER A 93 1.42 -1.38 -8.86
N SER A 94 1.49 -0.65 -7.74
CA SER A 94 0.35 -0.49 -6.83
C SER A 94 -0.84 0.14 -7.53
N TYR A 95 -0.65 1.20 -8.32
CA TYR A 95 -1.74 1.85 -9.05
C TYR A 95 -2.41 0.95 -10.07
N LYS A 96 -1.62 0.10 -10.73
CA LYS A 96 -2.14 -0.88 -11.68
C LYS A 96 -2.95 -1.98 -11.01
N GLU A 97 -2.45 -2.52 -9.91
CA GLU A 97 -3.06 -3.69 -9.27
C GLU A 97 -4.19 -3.35 -8.29
N ARG A 98 -4.12 -2.19 -7.61
CA ARG A 98 -4.96 -1.93 -6.42
C ARG A 98 -5.82 -0.68 -6.52
N TYR A 99 -5.46 0.31 -7.34
CA TYR A 99 -6.14 1.62 -7.33
C TYR A 99 -7.12 1.81 -8.49
N ASN A 100 -7.41 0.78 -9.28
CA ASN A 100 -8.22 0.90 -10.50
C ASN A 100 -7.69 2.00 -11.46
N LEU A 101 -6.37 2.15 -11.51
CA LEU A 101 -5.66 3.14 -12.33
C LEU A 101 -4.69 2.45 -13.30
N ALA A 102 -5.07 1.27 -13.79
CA ALA A 102 -4.22 0.42 -14.65
C ALA A 102 -3.72 1.17 -15.90
N GLN A 103 -4.63 1.74 -16.69
CA GLN A 103 -4.25 2.48 -17.90
C GLN A 103 -3.32 3.65 -17.58
N TRP A 104 -3.64 4.44 -16.55
CA TRP A 104 -2.82 5.58 -16.14
C TRP A 104 -1.42 5.14 -15.71
N ALA A 105 -1.32 4.03 -14.96
CA ALA A 105 -0.05 3.47 -14.52
C ALA A 105 0.78 2.95 -15.69
N GLU A 106 0.16 2.27 -16.67
CA GLU A 106 0.83 1.79 -17.89
C GLU A 106 1.36 2.93 -18.75
N GLU A 107 0.53 3.96 -19.01
CA GLU A 107 0.93 5.14 -19.77
C GLU A 107 2.16 5.80 -19.12
N ARG A 108 2.12 6.05 -17.81
CA ARG A 108 3.25 6.65 -17.09
C ARG A 108 4.48 5.76 -17.08
N TYR A 109 4.32 4.46 -16.81
CA TYR A 109 5.42 3.50 -16.78
C TYR A 109 6.12 3.41 -18.13
N SER A 110 5.37 3.42 -19.24
CA SER A 110 5.93 3.34 -20.59
C SER A 110 6.79 4.55 -21.00
N THR A 111 6.57 5.71 -20.38
CA THR A 111 7.36 6.93 -20.64
C THR A 111 8.67 7.01 -19.84
N MET A 112 8.91 6.07 -18.92
CA MET A 112 10.10 6.07 -18.08
C MET A 112 11.34 5.68 -18.88
N ALA A 113 12.43 6.42 -18.71
CA ALA A 113 13.70 6.11 -19.36
C ALA A 113 14.36 4.82 -18.83
N PHE A 114 14.13 4.51 -17.54
CA PHE A 114 14.61 3.30 -16.88
C PHE A 114 13.47 2.68 -16.07
N THR A 115 13.23 1.38 -16.28
CA THR A 115 12.12 0.64 -15.67
C THR A 115 12.64 -0.55 -14.84
N ALA A 116 11.73 -1.37 -14.31
CA ALA A 116 12.12 -2.53 -13.51
C ALA A 116 12.92 -3.59 -14.30
N LYS A 117 12.77 -3.65 -15.64
CA LYS A 117 13.56 -4.53 -16.51
C LYS A 117 15.06 -4.24 -16.50
N ASP A 118 15.46 -3.00 -16.24
CA ASP A 118 16.87 -2.57 -16.23
C ASP A 118 17.60 -3.00 -14.95
N CYS A 119 16.90 -3.63 -14.00
CA CYS A 119 17.47 -4.07 -12.73
C CYS A 119 18.42 -5.26 -12.94
N VAL A 120 19.72 -5.02 -12.73
CA VAL A 120 20.77 -6.06 -12.77
C VAL A 120 20.94 -6.83 -11.44
N GLN A 121 19.99 -6.73 -10.53
CA GLN A 121 19.96 -7.50 -9.27
C GLN A 121 21.17 -7.29 -8.33
N CYS A 122 21.83 -6.11 -8.40
CA CYS A 122 23.05 -5.82 -7.62
C CYS A 122 22.88 -5.75 -6.09
N GLY A 123 21.68 -5.54 -5.57
CA GLY A 123 21.38 -5.55 -4.12
C GLY A 123 21.81 -4.29 -3.35
N VAL A 124 22.37 -3.27 -4.00
CA VAL A 124 22.80 -2.02 -3.33
C VAL A 124 21.63 -1.30 -2.66
N CYS A 125 20.43 -1.35 -3.26
CA CYS A 125 19.23 -0.73 -2.73
C CYS A 125 18.76 -1.35 -1.40
N GLU A 126 18.89 -2.67 -1.24
CA GLU A 126 18.43 -3.40 -0.05
C GLU A 126 19.27 -3.03 1.18
N LYS A 127 20.59 -2.87 1.02
CA LYS A 127 21.49 -2.41 2.10
C LYS A 127 21.17 -1.01 2.63
N LYS A 128 20.45 -0.20 1.85
CA LYS A 128 20.02 1.16 2.21
C LYS A 128 18.59 1.21 2.74
N CYS A 129 17.83 0.11 2.63
CA CYS A 129 16.44 0.10 3.06
C CYS A 129 16.39 -0.03 4.58
N PRO A 130 15.80 0.93 5.32
CA PRO A 130 15.70 0.83 6.78
C PRO A 130 14.61 -0.15 7.26
N TYR A 131 13.95 -0.83 6.31
CA TYR A 131 12.86 -1.78 6.57
C TYR A 131 13.17 -3.17 5.98
N ASP A 132 14.43 -3.42 5.60
CA ASP A 132 14.92 -4.71 5.08
C ASP A 132 14.06 -5.30 3.95
N LEU A 133 13.49 -4.42 3.12
CA LEU A 133 12.63 -4.86 2.02
C LEU A 133 13.44 -5.64 0.98
N PRO A 134 12.88 -6.75 0.44
CA PRO A 134 13.51 -7.52 -0.64
C PRO A 134 13.29 -6.81 -1.99
N ILE A 135 13.83 -5.59 -2.13
CA ILE A 135 13.60 -4.68 -3.26
C ILE A 135 13.87 -5.36 -4.60
N ARG A 136 14.86 -6.25 -4.68
CA ARG A 136 15.17 -7.00 -5.89
C ARG A 136 14.02 -7.90 -6.34
N ASN A 137 13.45 -8.65 -5.40
CA ASN A 137 12.30 -9.52 -5.67
C ASN A 137 11.05 -8.70 -5.97
N MET A 138 10.87 -7.57 -5.26
CA MET A 138 9.75 -6.66 -5.53
C MET A 138 9.82 -6.08 -6.95
N LEU A 139 11.02 -5.68 -7.43
CA LEU A 139 11.19 -5.21 -8.81
C LEU A 139 10.91 -6.31 -9.84
N LEU A 140 11.20 -7.58 -9.55
CA LEU A 140 10.79 -8.70 -10.39
C LEU A 140 9.27 -8.84 -10.48
N GLN A 141 8.54 -8.56 -9.39
CA GLN A 141 7.07 -8.54 -9.44
C GLN A 141 6.58 -7.38 -10.29
N VAL A 142 7.18 -6.18 -10.16
CA VAL A 142 6.84 -5.04 -11.03
C VAL A 142 7.00 -5.40 -12.52
N ARG A 143 8.07 -6.10 -12.90
CA ARG A 143 8.24 -6.58 -14.28
C ARG A 143 7.06 -7.42 -14.74
N LYS A 144 6.62 -8.39 -13.93
CA LYS A 144 5.43 -9.20 -14.23
C LYS A 144 4.17 -8.36 -14.34
N THR A 145 3.97 -7.42 -13.42
CA THR A 145 2.82 -6.48 -13.42
C THR A 145 2.76 -5.69 -14.74
N PHE A 146 3.89 -5.32 -15.32
CA PHE A 146 3.98 -4.56 -16.57
C PHE A 146 4.32 -5.38 -17.82
N ASN A 147 4.34 -6.72 -17.74
CA ASN A 147 4.67 -7.63 -18.84
C ASN A 147 6.06 -7.40 -19.46
N GLU A 148 7.08 -7.16 -18.62
CA GLU A 148 8.51 -7.02 -18.99
C GLU A 148 9.40 -8.20 -18.57
#